data_AF-A0A951TN98-F1
#
_entry.id   AF-A0A951TN98-F1
#
_cell.length_a   1.000
_cell.length_b   1.000
_cell.length_c   1.000
_cell.angle_alpha   90.00
_cell.angle_beta   90.00
_cell.angle_gamma   90.00
#
_symmetry.space_group_name_H-M   'P 1'
#
loop_
_entity.id
_entity.type
_entity.pdbx_description
1 polymer ?
#
loop_
_entity_poly.entity_id
_entity_poly.type
_entity_poly.pdbx_seq_one_letter_code
_entity_poly.pdbx_strand_id
1 'polypeptide(L)' 'MNTLTRRPLDEQQQLVTWRRQYLSSVGVDAELAARVAADLRWDLHALLQLLERGCPPHLAARICAPGDEGHSL' A
#
# COMPACT_ATOMS: atom_id res chain seq x y z
N MET A 1 -21.42 26.30 13.61
CA MET A 1 -21.61 24.84 13.47
C MET A 1 -22.30 24.55 12.15
N ASN A 2 -21.58 24.06 11.13
CA ASN A 2 -22.16 23.18 10.10
C ASN A 2 -21.06 22.41 9.35
N THR A 3 -20.98 21.14 9.73
CA THR A 3 -20.51 19.94 9.00
C THR A 3 -19.41 20.08 7.95
N LEU A 4 -18.19 19.91 8.45
CA LEU A 4 -16.96 19.51 7.76
C LEU A 4 -17.21 18.29 6.85
N THR A 5 -17.52 18.52 5.57
CA THR A 5 -17.31 17.48 4.55
C THR A 5 -15.93 17.70 3.93
N ARG A 6 -14.89 17.62 4.78
CA ARG A 6 -13.52 17.40 4.31
C ARG A 6 -13.53 15.95 3.80
N ARG A 7 -13.33 15.79 2.51
CA ARG A 7 -13.90 14.70 1.68
C ARG A 7 -13.06 13.42 1.80
N PRO A 8 -13.64 12.23 1.56
CA PRO A 8 -12.91 10.95 1.55
C PRO A 8 -11.67 10.91 0.65
N LEU A 9 -11.56 11.80 -0.34
CA LEU A 9 -10.37 11.95 -1.18
C LEU A 9 -9.14 12.46 -0.41
N ASP A 10 -9.33 13.37 0.55
CA ASP A 10 -8.24 13.90 1.37
C ASP A 10 -7.63 12.79 2.23
N GLU A 11 -8.46 11.90 2.77
CA GLU A 11 -8.05 10.76 3.61
C GLU A 11 -7.36 9.68 2.78
N GLN A 12 -7.89 9.38 1.58
CA GLN A 12 -7.26 8.43 0.67
C GLN A 12 -5.89 8.94 0.18
N GLN A 13 -5.77 10.22 -0.18
CA GLN A 13 -4.48 10.80 -0.56
C GLN A 13 -3.47 10.83 0.59
N GLN A 14 -3.93 11.13 1.81
CA GLN A 14 -3.10 11.04 3.01
C GLN A 14 -2.64 9.61 3.27
N LEU A 15 -3.54 8.63 3.11
CA LEU A 15 -3.23 7.21 3.25
C LEU A 15 -2.18 6.76 2.22
N VAL A 16 -2.38 7.06 0.95
CA VAL A 16 -1.41 6.73 -0.13
C VAL A 16 -0.05 7.38 0.15
N THR A 17 -0.03 8.65 0.57
CA THR A 17 1.20 9.37 0.89
C THR A 17 1.93 8.71 2.06
N TRP A 18 1.21 8.39 3.14
CA TRP A 18 1.74 7.68 4.29
C TRP A 18 2.28 6.30 3.92
N ARG A 19 1.53 5.50 3.14
CA ARG A 19 1.96 4.17 2.66
C ARG A 19 3.27 4.26 1.91
N ARG A 20 3.41 5.24 1.01
CA ARG A 20 4.64 5.45 0.25
C ARG A 20 5.82 5.80 1.14
N GLN A 21 5.65 6.75 2.05
CA GLN A 21 6.71 7.17 2.97
C GLN A 21 7.17 6.03 3.87
N TYR A 22 6.23 5.26 4.41
CA TYR A 22 6.52 4.12 5.25
C TYR A 22 7.28 3.03 4.49
N LEU A 23 6.85 2.69 3.28
CA LEU A 23 7.53 1.72 2.42
C LEU A 23 8.97 2.15 2.10
N SER A 24 9.19 3.43 1.79
CA SER A 24 10.55 3.94 1.60
C SER A 24 11.39 3.88 2.88
N SER A 25 10.79 4.10 4.05
CA SER A 25 11.50 3.99 5.35
C SER A 25 11.98 2.58 5.67
N VAL A 26 11.29 1.55 5.16
CA VAL A 26 11.69 0.13 5.36
C VAL A 26 12.59 -0.38 4.23
N GLY A 27 13.07 0.50 3.35
CA GLY A 27 14.03 0.18 2.29
C GLY A 27 13.40 -0.40 1.02
N VAL A 28 12.10 -0.24 0.82
CA VAL A 28 11.45 -0.57 -0.46
C VAL A 28 11.82 0.49 -1.49
N ASP A 29 12.13 0.03 -2.70
CA ASP A 29 12.41 0.92 -3.83
C ASP A 29 11.29 1.94 -4.06
N ALA A 30 11.66 3.17 -4.41
CA ALA A 30 10.71 4.28 -4.51
C ALA A 30 9.64 4.06 -5.60
N GLU A 31 9.98 3.37 -6.69
CA GLU A 31 9.03 3.05 -7.76
C GLU A 31 8.05 1.97 -7.31
N LEU A 32 8.56 0.92 -6.66
CA LEU A 32 7.71 -0.14 -6.10
C LEU A 32 6.81 0.41 -5.00
N ALA A 33 7.34 1.23 -4.10
CA ALA A 33 6.59 1.88 -3.03
C ALA A 33 5.44 2.75 -3.57
N ALA A 34 5.68 3.50 -4.66
CA ALA A 34 4.63 4.30 -5.29
C ALA A 34 3.51 3.44 -5.90
N ARG A 35 3.85 2.34 -6.58
CA ARG A 35 2.87 1.42 -7.17
C ARG A 35 2.00 0.75 -6.08
N VAL A 36 2.64 0.21 -5.05
CA VAL A 36 1.94 -0.48 -3.93
C VAL A 36 1.14 0.50 -3.06
N ALA A 37 1.60 1.73 -2.92
CA ALA A 37 0.87 2.75 -2.17
C ALA A 37 -0.39 3.21 -2.90
N ALA A 38 -0.35 3.32 -4.23
CA ALA A 38 -1.47 3.78 -5.04
C ALA A 38 -2.60 2.75 -5.18
N ASP A 39 -2.27 1.46 -5.17
CA ASP A 39 -3.24 0.38 -5.30
C ASP A 39 -3.62 -0.21 -3.92
N LEU A 40 -4.81 0.14 -3.45
CA LEU A 40 -5.33 -0.28 -2.14
C LEU A 40 -5.68 -1.77 -2.06
N ARG A 41 -5.72 -2.48 -3.21
CA ARG A 41 -5.93 -3.94 -3.22
C ARG A 41 -4.71 -4.69 -2.70
N TRP A 42 -3.56 -4.02 -2.59
CA TRP A 42 -2.36 -4.58 -2.02
C TRP A 42 -2.47 -4.67 -0.51
N ASP A 43 -2.26 -5.88 0.00
CA ASP A 43 -2.24 -6.15 1.42
C ASP A 43 -0.90 -5.71 2.03
N LEU A 44 -0.86 -4.45 2.47
CA LEU A 44 0.35 -3.85 3.02
C LEU A 44 0.80 -4.59 4.28
N HIS A 45 -0.14 -5.09 5.08
CA HIS A 45 0.20 -5.82 6.29
C HIS A 45 0.97 -7.09 5.96
N ALA A 46 0.48 -7.89 5.00
CA ALA A 46 1.20 -9.07 4.53
C ALA A 46 2.58 -8.71 3.96
N LEU A 47 2.67 -7.61 3.21
CA LEU A 47 3.94 -7.15 2.64
C LEU A 47 4.95 -6.83 3.74
N LEU A 48 4.54 -6.08 4.78
CA LEU A 48 5.41 -5.71 5.89
C LEU A 48 5.88 -6.92 6.68
N GLN A 49 4.99 -7.87 6.98
CA GLN A 49 5.37 -9.10 7.67
C GLN A 49 6.43 -9.90 6.91
N LEU A 50 6.41 -9.87 5.58
CA LEU A 50 7.45 -10.50 4.76
C LEU A 50 8.77 -9.73 4.86
N LEU A 51 8.75 -8.39 4.79
CA LEU A 51 9.95 -7.57 4.93
C LEU A 51 10.60 -7.74 6.31
N GLU A 52 9.81 -7.77 7.38
CA GLU A 52 10.27 -8.00 8.75
C GLU A 52 10.94 -9.38 8.92
N ARG A 53 10.55 -10.36 8.11
CA ARG A 53 11.17 -11.70 8.06
C ARG A 53 12.44 -11.74 7.21
N GLY A 54 12.86 -10.62 6.63
CA GLY A 54 14.01 -10.53 5.74
C GLY A 54 13.72 -10.93 4.29
N CYS A 55 12.44 -11.05 3.90
CA CYS A 55 12.07 -11.27 2.51
C CYS A 55 12.42 -10.04 1.68
N PRO A 56 13.06 -10.18 0.51
CA PRO A 56 13.39 -9.03 -0.31
C PRO A 56 12.11 -8.39 -0.90
N PRO A 57 12.08 -7.06 -1.05
CA PRO A 57 10.86 -6.30 -1.32
C PRO A 57 10.21 -6.66 -2.66
N HIS A 58 11.00 -6.97 -3.69
CA HIS A 58 10.49 -7.41 -4.98
C HIS A 58 9.76 -8.76 -4.89
N LEU A 59 10.23 -9.68 -4.04
CA LEU A 59 9.62 -10.99 -3.86
C LEU A 59 8.37 -10.88 -2.99
N ALA A 60 8.47 -10.14 -1.89
CA ALA A 60 7.34 -9.85 -1.02
C ALA A 60 6.19 -9.19 -1.80
N ALA A 61 6.52 -8.25 -2.68
CA ALA A 61 5.54 -7.61 -3.55
C ALA A 61 4.87 -8.59 -4.53
N ARG A 62 5.60 -9.56 -5.07
CA ARG A 62 5.00 -10.59 -5.93
C ARG A 62 4.07 -11.53 -5.17
N ILE A 63 4.36 -11.82 -3.91
CA ILE A 63 3.53 -12.67 -3.05
C ILE A 63 2.25 -11.92 -2.65
N CYS A 64 2.36 -10.62 -2.36
CA CYS A 64 1.25 -9.77 -1.95
C CYS A 64 0.54 -9.06 -3.11
N ALA A 65 0.93 -9.36 -4.36
CA ALA A 65 0.29 -8.79 -5.52
C ALA A 65 -1.20 -9.16 -5.47
N PRO A 66 -2.11 -8.21 -5.76
CA PRO A 66 -3.52 -8.54 -5.82
C PRO A 66 -3.70 -9.66 -6.84
N GLY A 67 -4.25 -10.78 -6.38
CA GLY A 67 -4.59 -11.88 -7.26
C GLY A 67 -5.53 -11.39 -8.36
N ASP A 68 -5.56 -12.11 -9.47
CA ASP A 68 -6.59 -11.98 -10.50
C ASP A 68 -7.94 -12.46 -9.96
N GLU A 69 -8.38 -11.94 -8.82
CA GLU A 69 -9.71 -12.18 -8.28
C GLU A 69 -10.62 -11.12 -8.88
N GLY A 70 -10.79 -11.24 -10.20
CA GLY A 70 -11.90 -10.68 -10.95
C GLY A 70 -13.15 -11.54 -10.79
N HIS A 71 -13.58 -11.81 -9.56
CA HIS A 71 -14.91 -12.39 -9.31
C HIS A 71 -15.74 -11.44 -8.45
N SER A 72 -16.34 -10.46 -9.13
CA SER A 72 -17.70 -10.05 -8.77
C SER A 72 -18.60 -11.28 -8.84
N LEU A 73 -19.19 -11.65 -7.71
CA LEU A 73 -20.46 -12.39 -7.65
C LEU A 73 -21.59 -11.38 -7.47
#